data_AF-P34438-F1
#
_entry.id   AF-P34438-F1
#
_cell.length_a   1.000
_cell.length_b   1.000
_cell.length_c   1.000
_cell.angle_alpha   90.00
_cell.angle_beta   90.00
_cell.angle_gamma   90.00
#
_symmetry.space_group_name_H-M   'P 1'
#
loop_
_entity.id
_entity.type
_entity.pdbx_description
1 polymer ?
#
loop_
_entity_poly.entity_id
_entity_poly.type
_entity_poly.pdbx_seq_one_letter_code
_entity_poly.pdbx_strand_id
1 'polypeptide(L)'
;MNKKSVGQPPEGLHETKSLASALPEKNAEQRPKYVQIVALPSEIKSRELPIAPDNVVYFNGPTHYLSALYPCTVVVDGNEYNSVEHYYQACKLYVLTGEQSAAQLKASETPIEVKKATKNILKEAKIPAKKISAWKDKDSIAVLKHVIYHKFNQNDELKVKLLDTGDKILIQTYIGDTYFAAGANAKYTSTWVDRHVNQSLKYPENVVVDNVQYLPLVANGKNVLGWILMQVRDELRMRSSA
;
A
#
# COMPACT_ATOMS: atom_id res chain seq x y z
N MET A 1 12.28 -41.66 35.13
CA MET A 1 11.04 -40.89 34.88
C MET A 1 11.35 -39.40 35.00
N ASN A 2 11.67 -38.72 33.90
CA ASN A 2 11.91 -37.28 33.91
C ASN A 2 10.58 -36.52 33.80
N LYS A 3 10.06 -36.03 34.92
CA LYS A 3 8.96 -35.05 34.95
C LYS A 3 9.53 -33.69 34.56
N LYS A 4 9.33 -33.25 33.31
CA LYS A 4 9.51 -31.85 32.92
C LYS A 4 8.38 -31.03 33.52
N SER A 5 8.69 -30.14 34.49
CA SER A 5 7.71 -29.19 35.01
C SER A 5 7.41 -28.15 33.94
N VAL A 6 6.13 -27.98 33.65
CA VAL A 6 5.57 -26.95 32.79
C VAL A 6 5.82 -25.60 33.46
N GLY A 7 6.69 -24.78 32.85
CA GLY A 7 6.93 -23.40 33.28
C GLY A 7 5.71 -22.54 32.97
N GLN A 8 5.26 -21.79 33.98
CA GLN A 8 4.23 -20.76 33.86
C GLN A 8 4.70 -19.67 32.87
N PRO A 9 3.83 -19.17 31.97
CA PRO A 9 4.19 -18.11 31.04
C PRO A 9 4.42 -16.80 31.80
N PRO A 10 5.34 -15.93 31.33
CA PRO A 10 5.70 -14.70 32.02
C PRO A 10 4.52 -13.72 32.06
N GLU A 11 4.18 -13.26 33.27
CA GLU A 11 3.31 -12.12 33.52
C GLU A 11 3.97 -10.85 32.98
N GLY A 12 3.40 -10.28 31.93
CA GLY A 12 3.94 -9.06 31.31
C GLY A 12 3.20 -8.68 30.04
N LEU A 13 1.87 -8.61 30.08
CA LEU A 13 1.13 -7.86 29.07
C LEU A 13 1.47 -6.38 29.29
N HIS A 14 2.58 -5.93 28.71
CA HIS A 14 2.90 -4.52 28.66
C HIS A 14 1.81 -3.82 27.85
N GLU A 15 1.12 -2.88 28.49
CA GLU A 15 0.19 -1.96 27.85
C GLU A 15 0.85 -1.39 26.59
N THR A 16 0.32 -1.78 25.44
CA THR A 16 0.78 -1.28 24.15
C THR A 16 0.36 0.19 24.06
N LYS A 17 1.32 1.10 24.24
CA LYS A 17 1.08 2.52 23.98
C LYS A 17 0.65 2.66 22.51
N SER A 18 -0.56 3.19 22.30
CA SER A 18 -1.08 3.48 20.97
C SER A 18 -0.12 4.41 20.23
N LEU A 19 0.23 4.05 18.99
CA LEU A 19 1.04 4.87 18.07
C LEU A 19 0.55 6.32 17.96
N ALA A 20 -0.74 6.56 18.24
CA ALA A 20 -1.33 7.89 18.24
C ALA A 20 -0.67 8.85 19.25
N SER A 21 -0.16 8.36 20.39
CA SER A 21 0.39 9.21 21.45
C SER A 21 1.82 9.70 21.20
N ALA A 22 2.52 9.17 20.19
CA ALA A 22 3.94 9.48 19.94
C ALA A 22 4.17 10.66 18.98
N LEU A 23 3.11 11.32 18.50
CA LEU A 23 3.20 12.37 17.48
C LEU A 23 2.91 13.76 18.07
N PRO A 24 3.55 14.82 17.54
CA PRO A 24 3.32 16.18 18.02
C PRO A 24 1.82 16.56 17.94
N GLU A 25 1.35 17.23 19.00
CA GLU A 25 -0.02 17.72 19.19
C GLU A 25 -0.36 18.85 18.20
N LYS A 26 -0.41 18.55 16.90
CA LYS A 26 -1.26 19.34 16.01
C LYS A 26 -2.68 18.81 16.12
N ASN A 27 -3.64 19.70 16.42
CA ASN A 27 -5.07 19.39 16.36
C ASN A 27 -5.37 18.62 15.07
N ALA A 28 -5.99 17.45 15.20
CA ALA A 28 -6.22 16.51 14.10
C ALA A 28 -6.88 17.18 12.87
N GLU A 29 -7.70 18.20 13.10
CA GLU A 29 -8.39 18.99 12.07
C GLU A 29 -7.45 19.76 11.12
N GLN A 30 -6.26 20.17 11.57
CA GLN A 30 -5.30 20.89 10.73
C GLN A 30 -4.43 19.97 9.86
N ARG A 31 -4.50 18.65 10.10
CA ARG A 31 -3.69 17.68 9.35
C ARG A 31 -4.26 17.51 7.94
N PRO A 32 -3.40 17.39 6.90
CA PRO A 32 -3.84 16.99 5.58
C PRO A 32 -4.76 15.75 5.66
N LYS A 33 -5.84 15.71 4.88
CA LYS A 33 -6.87 14.65 4.87
C LYS A 33 -6.30 13.23 5.08
N TYR A 34 -5.21 12.91 4.39
CA TYR A 34 -4.61 11.57 4.38
C TYR A 34 -3.68 11.24 5.56
N VAL A 35 -3.37 12.20 6.44
CA VAL A 35 -2.47 11.96 7.61
C VAL A 35 -3.19 12.08 8.96
N GLN A 36 -4.52 12.15 8.94
CA GLN A 36 -5.33 12.06 10.14
C GLN A 36 -5.27 10.64 10.71
N ILE A 37 -5.14 10.54 12.03
CA ILE A 37 -5.18 9.27 12.75
C ILE A 37 -6.61 9.10 13.26
N VAL A 38 -7.26 8.04 12.82
CA VAL A 38 -8.61 7.66 13.25
C VAL A 38 -8.50 6.32 13.94
N ALA A 39 -9.10 6.19 15.13
CA ALA A 39 -9.09 4.94 15.86
C ALA A 39 -9.82 3.85 15.06
N LEU A 40 -9.23 2.66 14.99
CA LEU A 40 -9.85 1.50 14.37
C LEU A 40 -11.01 1.01 15.28
N PRO A 41 -12.26 1.03 14.80
CA PRO A 41 -13.40 0.56 15.58
C PRO A 41 -13.28 -0.94 15.90
N SER A 42 -13.76 -1.35 17.08
CA SER A 42 -13.64 -2.72 17.60
C SER A 42 -14.40 -3.77 16.78
N GLU A 43 -15.44 -3.37 16.05
CA GLU A 43 -16.26 -4.22 15.18
C GLU A 43 -15.57 -4.58 13.86
N ILE A 44 -14.54 -3.83 13.46
CA ILE A 44 -13.77 -4.13 12.25
C ILE A 44 -12.70 -5.16 12.60
N LYS A 45 -12.77 -6.33 11.96
CA LYS A 45 -11.72 -7.35 12.07
C LYS A 45 -10.35 -6.74 11.72
N SER A 46 -9.38 -6.98 12.59
CA SER A 46 -8.06 -6.35 12.52
C SER A 46 -6.94 -7.38 12.57
N ARG A 47 -5.80 -7.02 12.00
CA ARG A 47 -4.52 -7.72 12.19
C ARG A 47 -3.55 -6.82 12.90
N GLU A 48 -2.61 -7.43 13.60
CA GLU A 48 -1.48 -6.76 14.24
C GLU A 48 -0.18 -7.37 13.73
N LEU A 49 0.76 -6.51 13.34
CA LEU A 49 2.10 -6.93 12.95
C LEU A 49 3.13 -6.19 13.82
N PRO A 50 4.06 -6.91 14.46
CA PRO A 50 5.10 -6.27 15.26
C PRO A 50 6.02 -5.45 14.37
N ILE A 51 6.33 -4.24 14.81
CA ILE A 51 7.33 -3.40 14.15
C ILE A 51 8.70 -3.88 14.60
N ALA A 52 9.54 -4.33 13.68
CA ALA A 52 10.94 -4.67 13.96
C ALA A 52 11.77 -4.48 12.69
N PRO A 53 13.06 -4.11 12.78
CA PRO A 53 13.89 -3.84 11.60
C PRO A 53 14.02 -5.03 10.65
N ASP A 54 14.02 -6.26 11.18
CA ASP A 54 14.06 -7.52 10.44
C ASP A 54 12.70 -7.98 9.90
N ASN A 55 11.61 -7.37 10.38
CA ASN A 55 10.24 -7.66 9.95
C ASN A 55 9.69 -6.66 8.92
N VAL A 56 10.55 -5.91 8.23
CA VAL A 56 10.16 -4.86 7.29
C VAL A 56 10.90 -5.01 5.96
N VAL A 57 10.18 -4.78 4.86
CA VAL A 57 10.75 -4.63 3.52
C VAL A 57 10.46 -3.22 3.02
N TYR A 58 11.51 -2.42 2.82
CA TYR A 58 11.41 -1.10 2.22
C TYR A 58 11.51 -1.19 0.71
N PHE A 59 10.64 -0.48 -0.02
CA PHE A 59 10.73 -0.40 -1.47
C PHE A 59 10.40 0.99 -2.00
N ASN A 60 11.02 1.34 -3.14
CA ASN A 60 10.76 2.59 -3.84
C ASN A 60 11.30 2.50 -5.28
N GLY A 61 10.82 3.39 -6.15
CA GLY A 61 11.36 3.59 -7.49
C GLY A 61 10.97 2.51 -8.50
N PRO A 62 11.39 2.66 -9.77
CA PRO A 62 11.01 1.75 -10.85
C PRO A 62 11.81 0.45 -10.88
N THR A 63 12.89 0.33 -10.10
CA THR A 63 13.76 -0.86 -10.11
C THR A 63 13.30 -1.95 -9.15
N HIS A 64 12.45 -1.62 -8.17
CA HIS A 64 12.02 -2.57 -7.15
C HIS A 64 10.72 -3.28 -7.54
N TYR A 65 10.71 -4.61 -7.53
CA TYR A 65 9.60 -5.43 -8.04
C TYR A 65 8.25 -5.19 -7.34
N LEU A 66 8.23 -4.82 -6.06
CA LEU A 66 7.00 -4.42 -5.33
C LEU A 66 6.39 -3.09 -5.80
N SER A 67 7.15 -2.25 -6.51
CA SER A 67 6.70 -0.94 -6.95
C SER A 67 5.65 -1.03 -8.06
N ALA A 68 4.70 -0.11 -8.06
CA ALA A 68 3.77 0.11 -9.17
C ALA A 68 4.49 0.57 -10.45
N LEU A 69 5.67 1.18 -10.30
CA LEU A 69 6.52 1.67 -11.39
C LEU A 69 7.45 0.60 -11.96
N TYR A 70 7.46 -0.62 -11.42
CA TYR A 70 8.30 -1.68 -11.94
C TYR A 70 7.81 -2.12 -13.33
N PRO A 71 8.67 -2.09 -14.38
CA PRO A 71 8.32 -2.57 -15.70
C PRO A 71 8.04 -4.08 -15.65
N CYS A 72 6.80 -4.46 -15.97
CA CYS A 72 6.39 -5.84 -16.13
C CYS A 72 5.10 -5.89 -16.96
N THR A 73 5.04 -6.79 -17.92
CA THR A 73 3.82 -7.03 -18.67
C THR A 73 2.76 -7.64 -17.76
N VAL A 74 1.56 -7.07 -17.81
CA VAL A 74 0.36 -7.58 -17.15
C VAL A 74 -0.82 -7.47 -18.10
N VAL A 75 -1.60 -8.55 -18.20
CA VAL A 75 -2.79 -8.62 -19.06
C VAL A 75 -4.03 -8.57 -18.18
N VAL A 76 -4.88 -7.56 -18.38
CA VAL A 76 -6.16 -7.42 -17.66
C VAL A 76 -7.27 -7.25 -18.68
N ASP A 77 -8.30 -8.10 -18.60
CA ASP A 77 -9.43 -8.12 -19.54
C ASP A 77 -8.99 -8.15 -21.01
N GLY A 78 -7.98 -8.95 -21.33
CA GLY A 78 -7.41 -9.08 -22.67
C GLY A 78 -6.54 -7.90 -23.14
N ASN A 79 -6.34 -6.88 -22.30
CA ASN A 79 -5.52 -5.72 -22.60
C ASN A 79 -4.15 -5.82 -21.93
N GLU A 80 -3.09 -5.62 -22.70
CA GLU A 80 -1.71 -5.62 -22.21
C GLU A 80 -1.29 -4.24 -21.67
N TYR A 81 -0.60 -4.24 -20.52
CA TYR A 81 -0.03 -3.06 -19.89
C TYR A 81 1.41 -3.33 -19.44
N ASN A 82 2.30 -2.36 -19.62
CA ASN A 82 3.74 -2.50 -19.33
C ASN A 82 4.11 -2.30 -17.85
N SER A 83 3.14 -1.95 -16.99
CA SER A 83 3.28 -1.96 -15.53
C SER A 83 1.91 -1.79 -14.84
N VAL A 84 1.90 -1.95 -13.51
CA VAL A 84 0.77 -1.57 -12.65
C VAL A 84 0.39 -0.09 -12.84
N GLU A 85 1.37 0.81 -12.97
CA GLU A 85 1.12 2.24 -13.22
C GLU A 85 0.41 2.47 -14.56
N HIS A 86 0.74 1.72 -15.62
CA HIS A 86 0.05 1.83 -16.92
C HIS A 86 -1.44 1.54 -16.77
N TYR A 87 -1.79 0.41 -16.15
CA TYR A 87 -3.17 0.05 -15.90
C TYR A 87 -3.88 1.09 -15.01
N TYR A 88 -3.25 1.47 -13.90
CA TYR A 88 -3.82 2.43 -12.96
C TYR A 88 -4.18 3.76 -13.63
N GLN A 89 -3.26 4.30 -14.44
CA GLN A 89 -3.49 5.55 -15.16
C GLN A 89 -4.48 5.39 -16.33
N ALA A 90 -4.52 4.24 -17.00
CA ALA A 90 -5.51 3.94 -18.04
C ALA A 90 -6.93 3.90 -17.46
N CYS A 91 -7.15 3.19 -16.33
CA CYS A 91 -8.44 3.19 -15.63
C CYS A 91 -8.83 4.59 -15.17
N LYS A 92 -7.86 5.37 -14.66
CA LYS A 92 -8.08 6.75 -14.27
C LYS A 92 -8.57 7.63 -15.41
N LEU A 93 -7.90 7.56 -16.57
CA LEU A 93 -8.31 8.31 -17.76
C LEU A 93 -9.66 7.81 -18.26
N TYR A 94 -9.86 6.50 -18.36
CA TYR A 94 -11.12 5.92 -18.82
C TYR A 94 -12.32 6.48 -18.03
N VAL A 95 -12.24 6.51 -16.70
CA VAL A 95 -13.33 7.03 -15.86
C VAL A 95 -13.48 8.55 -15.95
N LEU A 96 -12.39 9.30 -16.09
CA LEU A 96 -12.43 10.77 -16.03
C LEU A 96 -12.61 11.46 -17.37
N THR A 97 -12.19 10.84 -18.48
CA THR A 97 -12.16 11.42 -19.82
C THR A 97 -12.79 10.52 -20.89
N GLY A 98 -13.09 9.25 -20.58
CA GLY A 98 -13.62 8.28 -21.54
C GLY A 98 -12.54 7.47 -22.25
N GLU A 99 -12.99 6.54 -23.10
CA GLU A 99 -12.18 5.48 -23.71
C GLU A 99 -11.05 6.00 -24.62
N GLN A 100 -11.33 7.01 -25.46
CA GLN A 100 -10.41 7.46 -26.50
C GLN A 100 -9.05 7.92 -25.92
N SER A 101 -9.05 8.60 -24.77
CA SER A 101 -7.82 9.05 -24.12
C SER A 101 -7.06 7.92 -23.42
N ALA A 102 -7.76 6.89 -22.92
CA ALA A 102 -7.11 5.75 -22.27
C ALA A 102 -6.32 4.90 -23.28
N ALA A 103 -6.82 4.77 -24.51
CA ALA A 103 -6.13 4.06 -25.59
C ALA A 103 -4.76 4.67 -25.94
N GLN A 104 -4.61 6.00 -25.80
CA GLN A 104 -3.35 6.71 -26.10
C GLN A 104 -2.22 6.34 -25.12
N LEU A 105 -2.53 5.89 -23.91
CA LEU A 105 -1.51 5.51 -22.93
C LEU A 105 -0.82 4.17 -23.23
N LYS A 106 -1.45 3.29 -24.02
CA LYS A 106 -0.86 1.98 -24.38
C LYS A 106 0.46 2.13 -25.14
N ALA A 107 0.70 3.28 -25.77
CA ALA A 107 1.91 3.58 -26.54
C ALA A 107 3.06 4.20 -25.72
N SER A 108 2.85 4.51 -24.43
CA SER A 108 3.93 5.09 -23.61
C SER A 108 4.97 4.03 -23.25
N GLU A 109 6.26 4.38 -23.34
CA GLU A 109 7.35 3.43 -23.13
C GLU A 109 7.58 3.14 -21.64
N THR A 110 7.63 4.17 -20.80
CA THR A 110 7.98 4.00 -19.38
C THR A 110 6.83 4.35 -18.42
N PRO A 111 6.74 3.68 -17.25
CA PRO A 111 5.75 3.98 -16.21
C PRO A 111 5.77 5.45 -15.75
N ILE A 112 6.93 6.10 -15.78
CA ILE A 112 7.09 7.51 -15.41
C ILE A 112 6.44 8.43 -16.46
N GLU A 113 6.60 8.10 -17.74
CA GLU A 113 6.02 8.86 -18.85
C GLU A 113 4.50 8.76 -18.87
N VAL A 114 3.92 7.59 -18.61
CA VAL A 114 2.46 7.42 -18.48
C VAL A 114 1.89 8.38 -17.44
N LYS A 115 2.53 8.48 -16.28
CA LYS A 115 2.10 9.36 -15.20
C LYS A 115 2.14 10.83 -15.64
N LYS A 116 3.16 11.23 -16.40
CA LYS A 116 3.29 12.57 -16.97
C LYS A 116 2.24 12.83 -18.07
N ALA A 117 2.07 11.89 -19.00
CA ALA A 117 1.08 11.97 -20.08
C ALA A 117 -0.34 12.08 -19.53
N THR A 118 -0.69 11.25 -18.55
CA THR A 118 -1.99 11.29 -17.87
C THR A 118 -2.26 12.64 -17.22
N LYS A 119 -1.24 13.24 -16.58
CA LYS A 119 -1.36 14.58 -16.00
C LYS A 119 -1.64 15.65 -17.08
N ASN A 120 -1.00 15.56 -18.24
CA ASN A 120 -1.22 16.49 -19.35
C ASN A 120 -2.63 16.33 -19.94
N ILE A 121 -3.04 15.10 -20.23
CA ILE A 121 -4.39 14.79 -20.76
C ILE A 121 -5.48 15.31 -19.81
N LEU A 122 -5.36 15.05 -18.51
CA LEU A 122 -6.34 15.54 -17.52
C LEU A 122 -6.38 17.09 -17.46
N LYS A 123 -5.24 17.75 -17.67
CA LYS A 123 -5.15 19.22 -17.71
C LYS A 123 -5.80 19.77 -18.99
N GLU A 124 -5.52 19.18 -20.14
CA GLU A 124 -6.07 19.56 -21.44
C GLU A 124 -7.58 19.35 -21.51
N ALA A 125 -8.06 18.22 -20.97
CA ALA A 125 -9.48 17.92 -20.78
C ALA A 125 -10.14 18.75 -19.66
N LYS A 126 -9.38 19.63 -18.99
CA LYS A 126 -9.85 20.53 -17.92
C LYS A 126 -10.57 19.80 -16.77
N ILE A 127 -10.12 18.58 -16.44
CA ILE A 127 -10.73 17.80 -15.35
C ILE A 127 -10.42 18.48 -14.00
N PRO A 128 -11.44 18.87 -13.21
CA PRO A 128 -11.21 19.54 -11.94
C PRO A 128 -10.47 18.65 -10.94
N ALA A 129 -9.58 19.25 -10.14
CA ALA A 129 -8.83 18.54 -9.10
C ALA A 129 -9.73 17.78 -8.11
N LYS A 130 -10.92 18.31 -7.81
CA LYS A 130 -11.92 17.64 -6.97
C LYS A 130 -12.40 16.31 -7.55
N LYS A 131 -12.63 16.22 -8.87
CA LYS A 131 -13.01 14.97 -9.54
C LYS A 131 -11.86 13.96 -9.53
N ILE A 132 -10.63 14.43 -9.73
CA ILE A 132 -9.42 13.59 -9.64
C ILE A 132 -9.26 13.02 -8.21
N SER A 133 -9.46 13.85 -7.19
CA SER A 133 -9.44 13.38 -5.79
C SER A 133 -10.56 12.40 -5.51
N ALA A 134 -11.79 12.66 -5.97
CA ALA A 134 -12.92 11.76 -5.78
C ALA A 134 -12.67 10.38 -6.40
N TRP A 135 -12.07 10.32 -7.59
CA TRP A 135 -11.66 9.05 -8.20
C TRP A 135 -10.57 8.36 -7.38
N LYS A 136 -9.57 9.12 -6.88
CA LYS A 136 -8.55 8.56 -6.00
C LYS A 136 -9.18 7.98 -4.73
N ASP A 137 -10.09 8.71 -4.11
CA ASP A 137 -10.78 8.28 -2.90
C ASP A 137 -11.62 7.03 -3.16
N LYS A 138 -12.40 7.00 -4.25
CA LYS A 138 -13.39 5.95 -4.53
C LYS A 138 -12.80 4.70 -5.17
N ASP A 139 -12.00 4.86 -6.22
CA ASP A 139 -11.70 3.79 -7.17
C ASP A 139 -10.25 3.27 -7.06
N SER A 140 -9.31 4.11 -6.62
CA SER A 140 -7.87 3.82 -6.72
C SER A 140 -7.44 2.50 -6.07
N ILE A 141 -8.01 2.16 -4.91
CA ILE A 141 -7.62 0.97 -4.15
C ILE A 141 -8.09 -0.31 -4.82
N ALA A 142 -9.33 -0.33 -5.30
CA ALA A 142 -9.87 -1.49 -6.02
C ALA A 142 -9.08 -1.73 -7.31
N VAL A 143 -8.79 -0.65 -8.07
CA VAL A 143 -7.96 -0.70 -9.28
C VAL A 143 -6.56 -1.23 -8.97
N LEU A 144 -5.89 -0.70 -7.94
CA LEU A 144 -4.55 -1.14 -7.55
C LEU A 144 -4.53 -2.59 -7.08
N LYS A 145 -5.45 -2.99 -6.19
CA LYS A 145 -5.54 -4.38 -5.71
C LYS A 145 -5.73 -5.34 -6.87
N HIS A 146 -6.62 -5.01 -7.80
CA HIS A 146 -6.90 -5.83 -8.96
C HIS A 146 -5.65 -6.04 -9.84
N VAL A 147 -5.00 -4.97 -10.31
CA VAL A 147 -3.82 -5.15 -11.18
C VAL A 147 -2.60 -5.70 -10.44
N ILE A 148 -2.43 -5.42 -9.15
CA ILE A 148 -1.35 -6.01 -8.35
C ILE A 148 -1.56 -7.52 -8.25
N TYR A 149 -2.80 -7.96 -8.02
CA TYR A 149 -3.12 -9.39 -8.07
C TYR A 149 -2.74 -9.99 -9.44
N HIS A 150 -3.18 -9.37 -10.55
CA HIS A 150 -2.84 -9.85 -11.89
C HIS A 150 -1.32 -9.90 -12.13
N LYS A 151 -0.58 -8.84 -11.78
CA LYS A 151 0.88 -8.79 -11.89
C LYS A 151 1.54 -9.99 -11.22
N PHE A 152 1.21 -10.24 -9.95
CA PHE A 152 1.85 -11.32 -9.20
C PHE A 152 1.27 -12.70 -9.51
N ASN A 153 0.04 -12.80 -10.01
CA ASN A 153 -0.54 -14.08 -10.43
C ASN A 153 -0.04 -14.54 -11.81
N GLN A 154 0.32 -13.61 -12.69
CA GLN A 154 0.77 -13.90 -14.06
C GLN A 154 2.29 -14.04 -14.20
N ASN A 155 3.06 -13.55 -13.23
CA ASN A 155 4.51 -13.54 -13.27
C ASN A 155 5.07 -14.41 -12.13
N ASP A 156 5.34 -15.68 -12.38
CA ASP A 156 5.73 -16.67 -11.35
C ASP A 156 6.97 -16.26 -10.55
N GLU A 157 8.01 -15.73 -11.21
CA GLU A 157 9.20 -15.25 -10.49
C GLU A 157 8.88 -14.10 -9.52
N LEU A 158 7.98 -13.18 -9.92
CA LEU A 158 7.55 -12.09 -9.06
C LEU A 158 6.65 -12.61 -7.94
N LYS A 159 5.79 -13.59 -8.24
CA LYS A 159 4.95 -14.29 -7.26
C LYS A 159 5.80 -14.85 -6.13
N VAL A 160 6.84 -15.62 -6.48
CA VAL A 160 7.77 -16.20 -5.51
C VAL A 160 8.41 -15.10 -4.66
N LYS A 161 8.96 -14.05 -5.29
CA LYS A 161 9.55 -12.91 -4.56
C LYS A 161 8.58 -12.26 -3.57
N LEU A 162 7.30 -12.11 -3.92
CA LEU A 162 6.29 -11.57 -3.01
C LEU A 162 5.99 -12.54 -1.86
N LEU A 163 5.84 -13.83 -2.14
CA LEU A 163 5.56 -14.85 -1.13
C LEU A 163 6.72 -15.01 -0.13
N ASP A 164 7.96 -14.95 -0.62
CA ASP A 164 9.22 -15.02 0.14
C ASP A 164 9.41 -13.85 1.10
N THR A 165 8.63 -12.77 0.95
CA THR A 165 8.60 -11.72 1.98
C THR A 165 8.12 -12.25 3.34
N GLY A 166 7.49 -13.44 3.39
CA GLY A 166 6.91 -13.98 4.62
C GLY A 166 5.85 -13.01 5.14
N ASP A 167 5.76 -12.83 6.45
CA ASP A 167 4.78 -11.89 7.03
C ASP A 167 5.34 -10.48 7.26
N LYS A 168 6.47 -10.15 6.63
CA LYS A 168 7.10 -8.83 6.73
C LYS A 168 6.17 -7.72 6.26
N ILE A 169 6.28 -6.58 6.93
CA ILE A 169 5.57 -5.35 6.61
C ILE A 169 6.20 -4.73 5.36
N LEU A 170 5.40 -4.53 4.32
CA LEU A 170 5.87 -3.95 3.06
C LEU A 170 5.66 -2.44 3.11
N ILE A 171 6.73 -1.64 3.02
CA ILE A 171 6.67 -0.19 3.18
C ILE A 171 7.22 0.51 1.94
N GLN A 172 6.35 1.27 1.26
CA GLN A 172 6.79 2.14 0.19
C GLN A 172 7.42 3.41 0.76
N THR A 173 8.68 3.69 0.46
CA THR A 173 9.40 4.85 1.00
C THR A 173 9.52 5.96 -0.04
N TYR A 174 8.53 6.85 -0.09
CA TYR A 174 8.54 8.02 -0.97
C TYR A 174 8.09 9.28 -0.23
N ILE A 175 8.92 10.32 -0.24
CA ILE A 175 8.66 11.60 0.47
C ILE A 175 7.42 12.31 -0.09
N GLY A 176 7.16 12.18 -1.39
CA GLY A 176 6.10 12.92 -2.07
C GLY A 176 4.70 12.33 -1.96
N ASP A 177 4.50 11.23 -1.22
CA ASP A 177 3.19 10.58 -1.09
C ASP A 177 2.94 10.07 0.34
N THR A 178 2.04 10.74 1.05
CA THR A 178 1.62 10.35 2.41
C THR A 178 0.39 9.45 2.41
N TYR A 179 -0.16 9.08 1.25
CA TYR A 179 -1.31 8.20 1.14
C TYR A 179 -0.88 6.79 0.73
N PHE A 180 -0.32 6.62 -0.47
CA PHE A 180 0.10 5.30 -0.95
C PHE A 180 1.42 4.85 -0.34
N ALA A 181 2.26 5.79 0.07
CA ALA A 181 3.57 5.55 0.67
C ALA A 181 3.66 6.08 2.11
N ALA A 182 4.82 5.87 2.73
CA ALA A 182 5.14 6.31 4.09
C ALA A 182 5.39 7.84 4.22
N GLY A 183 5.32 8.61 3.14
CA GLY A 183 5.61 10.06 3.16
C GLY A 183 7.05 10.39 3.62
N ALA A 184 7.98 9.45 3.45
CA ALA A 184 9.34 9.53 3.96
C ALA A 184 10.31 8.71 3.10
N ASN A 185 11.60 9.03 3.15
CA ASN A 185 12.64 8.21 2.52
C ASN A 185 12.98 7.00 3.41
N ALA A 186 13.77 6.06 2.86
CA ALA A 186 14.13 4.83 3.55
C ALA A 186 14.88 5.09 4.87
N LYS A 187 15.81 6.05 4.90
CA LYS A 187 16.57 6.40 6.11
C LYS A 187 15.66 6.86 7.24
N TYR A 188 14.76 7.82 6.98
CA TYR A 188 13.82 8.32 7.98
C TYR A 188 12.85 7.23 8.43
N THR A 189 12.36 6.42 7.49
CA THR A 189 11.43 5.33 7.78
C THR A 189 12.10 4.26 8.64
N SER A 190 13.36 3.91 8.38
CA SER A 190 14.14 3.00 9.23
C SER A 190 14.29 3.55 10.65
N THR A 191 14.68 4.83 10.81
CA THR A 191 14.74 5.45 12.14
C THR A 191 13.38 5.53 12.82
N TRP A 192 12.28 5.60 12.06
CA TRP A 192 10.95 5.44 12.63
C TRP A 192 10.73 4.00 13.11
N VAL A 193 11.07 2.97 12.34
CA VAL A 193 10.98 1.57 12.76
C VAL A 193 11.79 1.31 14.04
N ASP A 194 13.03 1.78 14.10
CA ASP A 194 13.92 1.61 15.27
C ASP A 194 13.33 2.22 16.55
N ARG A 195 12.58 3.32 16.44
CA ARG A 195 11.91 3.96 17.58
C ARG A 195 10.63 3.27 18.04
N HIS A 196 10.11 2.35 17.23
CA HIS A 196 8.81 1.70 17.46
C HIS A 196 8.91 0.18 17.61
N VAL A 197 10.10 -0.37 17.86
CA VAL A 197 10.34 -1.83 17.93
C VAL A 197 9.51 -2.60 18.98
N ASN A 198 8.98 -1.90 19.99
CA ASN A 198 8.11 -2.46 21.02
C ASN A 198 6.61 -2.19 20.76
N GLN A 199 6.26 -1.88 19.52
CA GLN A 199 4.89 -1.55 19.12
C GLN A 199 4.47 -2.42 17.93
N SER A 200 3.16 -2.49 17.72
CA SER A 200 2.55 -3.22 16.60
C SER A 200 1.71 -2.28 15.75
N LEU A 201 1.73 -2.51 14.44
CA LEU A 201 0.79 -1.86 13.53
C LEU A 201 -0.51 -2.65 13.51
N LYS A 202 -1.56 -2.07 14.09
CA LYS A 202 -2.93 -2.57 14.02
C LYS A 202 -3.65 -1.97 12.81
N TYR A 203 -4.23 -2.81 11.96
CA TYR A 203 -4.89 -2.39 10.73
C TYR A 203 -6.08 -3.29 10.39
N PRO A 204 -7.05 -2.84 9.57
CA PRO A 204 -8.14 -3.69 9.09
C PRO A 204 -7.62 -4.93 8.35
N GLU A 205 -8.17 -6.10 8.66
CA GLU A 205 -7.78 -7.37 8.03
C GLU A 205 -7.97 -7.33 6.50
N ASN A 206 -9.06 -6.71 6.04
CA ASN A 206 -9.34 -6.48 4.64
C ASN A 206 -9.33 -4.98 4.34
N VAL A 207 -8.29 -4.45 3.68
CA VAL A 207 -8.22 -3.03 3.31
C VAL A 207 -9.07 -2.76 2.07
N VAL A 208 -10.07 -1.90 2.25
CA VAL A 208 -11.00 -1.43 1.23
C VAL A 208 -11.21 0.07 1.41
N VAL A 209 -11.79 0.74 0.41
CA VAL A 209 -12.01 2.19 0.42
C VAL A 209 -12.64 2.72 1.72
N ASP A 210 -13.62 2.00 2.29
CA ASP A 210 -14.38 2.46 3.45
C ASP A 210 -13.58 2.44 4.76
N ASN A 211 -12.47 1.68 4.83
CA ASN A 211 -11.71 1.50 6.07
C ASN A 211 -10.26 2.01 6.00
N VAL A 212 -9.85 2.62 4.87
CA VAL A 212 -8.51 3.21 4.68
C VAL A 212 -8.18 4.24 5.74
N GLN A 213 -9.18 5.00 6.18
CA GLN A 213 -9.00 6.03 7.20
C GLN A 213 -8.45 5.47 8.51
N TYR A 214 -8.75 4.21 8.83
CA TYR A 214 -8.29 3.51 10.04
C TYR A 214 -6.90 2.89 9.90
N LEU A 215 -6.26 2.96 8.72
CA LEU A 215 -4.88 2.52 8.59
C LEU A 215 -3.97 3.37 9.49
N PRO A 216 -3.01 2.75 10.19
CA PRO A 216 -2.05 3.48 10.99
C PRO A 216 -1.13 4.32 10.09
N LEU A 217 -0.47 5.32 10.69
CA LEU A 217 0.64 5.98 10.03
C LEU A 217 1.89 5.12 10.14
N VAL A 218 2.55 4.93 9.01
CA VAL A 218 3.90 4.38 8.90
C VAL A 218 4.80 5.56 8.53
N ALA A 219 5.64 5.98 9.47
CA ALA A 219 6.30 7.28 9.44
C ALA A 219 5.30 8.44 9.27
N ASN A 220 5.24 9.07 8.09
CA ASN A 220 4.41 10.26 7.84
C ASN A 220 3.15 9.95 7.00
N GLY A 221 2.95 8.71 6.58
CA GLY A 221 1.91 8.37 5.62
C GLY A 221 1.20 7.05 5.91
N LYS A 222 0.10 6.81 5.19
CA LYS A 222 -0.77 5.63 5.37
C LYS A 222 -0.21 4.35 4.77
N ASN A 223 0.77 4.44 3.87
CA ASN A 223 1.39 3.29 3.21
C ASN A 223 0.38 2.35 2.54
N VAL A 224 -0.71 2.89 1.95
CA VAL A 224 -1.81 2.10 1.35
C VAL A 224 -1.31 1.04 0.37
N LEU A 225 -0.30 1.33 -0.45
CA LEU A 225 0.23 0.36 -1.41
C LEU A 225 0.84 -0.86 -0.72
N GLY A 226 1.56 -0.64 0.37
CA GLY A 226 2.14 -1.71 1.19
C GLY A 226 1.07 -2.66 1.73
N TRP A 227 -0.03 -2.11 2.24
CA TRP A 227 -1.16 -2.90 2.73
C TRP A 227 -1.85 -3.70 1.63
N ILE A 228 -2.06 -3.10 0.45
CA ILE A 228 -2.61 -3.81 -0.72
C ILE A 228 -1.71 -4.99 -1.12
N LEU A 229 -0.39 -4.78 -1.18
CA LEU A 229 0.57 -5.84 -1.51
C LEU A 229 0.50 -7.00 -0.51
N MET A 230 0.38 -6.71 0.78
CA MET A 230 0.24 -7.74 1.82
C MET A 230 -1.07 -8.52 1.68
N GLN A 231 -2.18 -7.86 1.36
CA GLN A 231 -3.44 -8.56 1.08
C GLN A 231 -3.37 -9.45 -0.16
N VAL A 232 -2.75 -8.97 -1.25
CA VAL A 232 -2.56 -9.77 -2.46
C VAL A 232 -1.65 -10.97 -2.18
N ARG A 233 -0.58 -10.77 -1.40
CA ARG A 233 0.30 -11.85 -0.94
C ARG A 233 -0.50 -12.95 -0.23
N ASP A 234 -1.37 -12.57 0.70
CA ASP A 234 -2.17 -13.53 1.46
C ASP A 234 -3.22 -14.24 0.59
N GLU A 235 -3.84 -13.51 -0.35
CA GLU A 235 -4.76 -14.10 -1.33
C GLU A 235 -4.06 -15.15 -2.22
N LEU A 236 -2.85 -14.84 -2.68
CA LEU A 236 -2.05 -15.77 -3.49
C LEU A 236 -1.61 -17.00 -2.69
N ARG A 237 -1.33 -16.86 -1.39
CA ARG A 237 -1.03 -18.00 -0.50
C ARG A 237 -2.22 -18.94 -0.40
N MET A 238 -3.40 -18.41 -0.10
CA MET A 238 -4.61 -19.21 0.07
C MET A 238 -4.93 -20.02 -1.19
N ARG A 239 -4.75 -19.44 -2.38
CA ARG A 239 -5.00 -20.12 -3.66
C ARG A 239 -3.91 -21.11 -4.08
N SER A 240 -2.69 -20.98 -3.58
CA SER A 240 -1.63 -21.98 -3.79
C SER A 240 -1.74 -23.18 -2.84
N SER A 241 -2.51 -23.04 -1.75
CA SER A 241 -2.75 -24.12 -0.77
C SER A 241 -4.08 -24.85 -0.99
N ALA A 242 -4.98 -24.32 -1.82
CA ALA A 242 -6.25 -24.92 -2.21
C ALA A 242 -6.07 -25.79 -3.46
#